data_AF-A0A1B6IU82-F1
#
_entry.id   AF-A0A1B6IU82-F1
#
_cell.length_a   1.000
_cell.length_b   1.000
_cell.length_c   1.000
_cell.angle_alpha   90.00
_cell.angle_beta   90.00
_cell.angle_gamma   90.00
#
_symmetry.space_group_name_H-M   'P 1'
#
loop_
_entity.id
_entity.type
_entity.pdbx_description
1 polymer ?
#
loop_
_entity_poly.entity_id
_entity_poly.type
_entity_poly.pdbx_seq_one_letter_code
_entity_poly.pdbx_strand_id
1 'polypeptide(L)'
;FLFSILALTLDAVLALGLAWMNKNLQFSYKESGEHSFSIEVIGVGFIASIVRSIIKPFDFTKALKQEVSNRQCLPYPKYMSATAYIQIFGFIFCLYCMEFCVGYIRRLRRAICAFYYREQEKNRIAFLYKKILDEREQLIHRNIKELAERAGNAGLSLELREMFILAQ
;
A
#
# COMPACT_ATOMS: atom_id res chain seq x y z
N PHE A 1 5.30 5.62 6.87
CA PHE A 1 6.36 5.21 5.94
C PHE A 1 5.89 4.08 5.02
N LEU A 2 5.62 2.87 5.55
CA LEU A 2 5.21 1.75 4.69
C LEU A 2 3.87 2.03 3.96
N PHE A 3 2.89 2.59 4.67
CA PHE A 3 1.59 2.96 4.10
C PHE A 3 1.68 4.08 3.05
N SER A 4 2.52 5.10 3.26
CA SER A 4 2.70 6.20 2.32
C SER A 4 3.45 5.76 1.05
N ILE A 5 4.43 4.88 1.20
CA ILE A 5 5.13 4.27 0.05
C ILE A 5 4.15 3.40 -0.74
N LEU A 6 3.39 2.56 -0.06
CA LEU A 6 2.40 1.69 -0.70
C LEU A 6 1.34 2.49 -1.47
N ALA A 7 0.86 3.62 -0.92
CA ALA A 7 -0.08 4.49 -1.61
C ALA A 7 0.52 5.12 -2.87
N LEU A 8 1.76 5.60 -2.80
CA LEU A 8 2.47 6.21 -3.93
C LEU A 8 2.82 5.19 -5.02
N THR A 9 3.17 3.96 -4.65
CA THR A 9 3.46 2.90 -5.63
C THR A 9 2.18 2.43 -6.30
N LEU A 10 1.09 2.31 -5.55
CA LEU A 10 -0.21 1.93 -6.08
C LEU A 10 -0.74 2.97 -7.08
N ASP A 11 -0.62 4.26 -6.77
CA ASP A 11 -1.01 5.34 -7.69
C ASP A 11 -0.19 5.33 -8.99
N ALA A 12 1.14 5.15 -8.88
CA ALA A 12 2.02 5.00 -10.04
C ALA A 12 1.66 3.78 -10.89
N VAL A 13 1.41 2.63 -10.27
CA VAL A 13 1.03 1.39 -10.96
C VAL A 13 -0.32 1.56 -11.67
N LEU A 14 -1.29 2.21 -11.04
CA LEU A 14 -2.58 2.52 -11.66
C LEU A 14 -2.41 3.42 -12.88
N ALA A 15 -1.62 4.49 -12.76
CA ALA A 15 -1.36 5.42 -13.85
C ALA A 15 -0.66 4.72 -15.04
N LEU A 16 0.35 3.89 -14.78
CA LEU A 16 1.01 3.10 -15.83
C LEU A 16 0.08 2.02 -16.41
N GLY A 17 -0.78 1.40 -15.60
CA GLY A 17 -1.74 0.41 -16.05
C GLY A 17 -2.76 1.00 -17.03
N LEU A 18 -3.33 2.16 -16.68
CA LEU A 18 -4.23 2.92 -17.56
C LEU A 18 -3.53 3.35 -18.86
N ALA A 19 -2.26 3.75 -18.79
CA ALA A 19 -1.45 4.07 -19.96
C ALA A 19 -1.27 2.86 -20.89
N TRP A 20 -0.95 1.71 -20.31
CA TRP A 20 -0.75 0.47 -21.04
C TRP A 20 -2.06 -0.01 -21.69
N MET A 21 -3.18 0.08 -20.97
CA MET A 21 -4.50 -0.24 -21.50
C MET A 21 -4.88 0.68 -22.66
N ASN A 22 -4.75 2.00 -22.50
CA ASN A 22 -5.07 2.94 -23.57
C ASN A 22 -4.24 2.68 -24.86
N LYS A 23 -2.98 2.23 -24.71
CA LYS A 23 -2.10 1.92 -25.84
C LYS A 23 -2.46 0.61 -26.55
N ASN A 24 -2.84 -0.43 -25.81
CA ASN A 24 -3.04 -1.78 -26.36
C ASN A 24 -4.51 -2.10 -26.70
N LEU A 25 -5.47 -1.37 -26.13
CA LEU A 25 -6.90 -1.65 -26.29
C LEU A 25 -7.54 -0.90 -27.48
N GLN A 26 -6.74 -0.19 -28.28
CA GLN A 26 -7.21 0.48 -29.49
C GLN A 26 -7.49 -0.55 -30.58
N PHE A 27 -8.71 -1.07 -30.62
CA PHE A 27 -9.20 -1.87 -31.74
C PHE A 27 -10.05 -1.03 -32.69
N SER A 28 -9.88 -1.23 -33.99
CA SER A 28 -10.75 -0.68 -35.03
C SER A 28 -10.98 -1.79 -36.05
N TYR A 29 -12.16 -2.39 -35.99
CA TYR A 29 -12.61 -3.41 -36.92
C TYR A 29 -13.41 -2.76 -38.03
N LYS A 30 -12.96 -2.94 -39.27
CA LYS A 30 -13.71 -2.55 -40.47
C LYS A 30 -14.41 -3.79 -41.00
N GLU A 31 -15.60 -4.08 -40.48
CA GLU A 31 -16.44 -5.13 -41.02
C GLU A 31 -16.96 -4.66 -42.39
N SER A 32 -16.41 -5.23 -43.47
CA SER A 32 -16.86 -4.99 -44.84
C SER A 32 -17.55 -6.26 -45.33
N GLY A 33 -18.86 -6.33 -45.13
CA GLY A 33 -19.69 -7.44 -45.60
C GLY A 33 -20.58 -6.99 -46.78
N GLU A 34 -20.43 -7.64 -47.93
CA GLU A 34 -21.36 -7.49 -49.05
C GLU A 34 -22.42 -8.60 -48.95
N HIS A 35 -23.60 -8.25 -48.43
CA HIS A 35 -24.75 -9.15 -48.42
C HIS A 35 -25.64 -8.84 -49.63
N SER A 36 -25.39 -9.55 -50.74
CA SER A 36 -26.27 -9.54 -51.91
C SER A 36 -27.36 -10.60 -51.74
N PHE A 37 -28.61 -10.17 -51.63
CA PHE A 37 -29.77 -11.05 -51.59
C PHE A 37 -30.65 -10.74 -52.80
N SER A 38 -30.72 -11.68 -53.75
CA SER A 38 -31.57 -11.58 -54.94
C SER A 38 -32.63 -12.68 -54.89
N ILE A 39 -33.89 -12.29 -54.77
CA ILE A 39 -35.01 -13.25 -54.83
C ILE A 39 -35.65 -13.15 -56.21
N GLU A 40 -35.62 -14.26 -56.95
CA GLU A 40 -36.38 -14.40 -58.20
C GLU A 40 -37.67 -15.21 -57.97
N VAL A 41 -38.81 -14.64 -58.35
CA VAL A 41 -40.11 -15.30 -58.24
C VAL A 41 -40.48 -15.94 -59.59
N ILE A 42 -40.49 -17.27 -59.66
CA ILE A 42 -40.80 -18.03 -60.89
C ILE A 42 -42.29 -18.39 -60.90
N GLY A 43 -43.06 -17.89 -61.88
CA GLY A 43 -44.47 -18.20 -62.06
C GLY A 43 -45.25 -17.12 -62.83
N VAL A 44 -46.34 -17.50 -63.51
CA VAL A 44 -47.25 -16.59 -64.25
C VAL A 44 -48.65 -16.62 -63.64
N GLY A 45 -49.19 -15.45 -63.29
CA GLY A 45 -50.52 -15.32 -62.68
C GLY A 45 -50.65 -14.12 -61.72
N PHE A 46 -51.87 -13.87 -61.25
CA PHE A 46 -52.18 -12.72 -60.37
C PHE A 46 -51.43 -12.79 -59.03
N ILE A 47 -51.36 -13.97 -58.41
CA ILE A 47 -50.64 -14.19 -57.13
C ILE A 47 -49.14 -13.94 -57.31
N ALA A 48 -48.55 -14.41 -58.41
CA ALA A 48 -47.13 -14.17 -58.72
C ALA A 48 -46.83 -12.67 -58.89
N SER A 49 -47.76 -11.90 -59.47
CA SER A 49 -47.66 -10.45 -59.61
C SER A 49 -47.69 -9.73 -58.26
N ILE A 50 -48.55 -10.15 -57.32
CA ILE A 50 -48.60 -9.61 -55.96
C ILE A 50 -47.31 -9.90 -55.21
N VAL A 51 -46.87 -11.16 -55.19
CA VAL A 51 -45.64 -11.58 -54.48
C VAL A 51 -44.42 -10.84 -55.05
N ARG A 52 -44.34 -10.69 -56.38
CA ARG A 52 -43.28 -9.91 -57.03
C ARG A 52 -43.37 -8.42 -56.67
N SER A 53 -44.57 -7.85 -56.53
CA SER A 53 -44.73 -6.45 -56.11
C SER A 53 -44.34 -6.21 -54.65
N ILE A 54 -44.51 -7.21 -53.78
CA ILE A 54 -44.10 -7.16 -52.38
C ILE A 54 -42.59 -7.33 -52.23
N ILE A 55 -41.94 -8.19 -53.04
CA ILE A 55 -40.52 -8.54 -52.93
C ILE A 55 -39.61 -7.58 -53.70
N LYS A 56 -40.07 -6.98 -54.80
CA LYS A 56 -39.31 -6.02 -55.62
C LYS A 56 -38.69 -4.83 -54.85
N PRO A 57 -39.31 -4.30 -53.78
CA PRO A 57 -38.69 -3.28 -52.94
C PRO A 57 -37.58 -3.82 -52.03
N PHE A 58 -37.51 -5.13 -51.81
CA PHE A 58 -36.56 -5.79 -50.90
C PHE A 58 -35.27 -6.29 -51.57
N ASP A 59 -35.11 -6.09 -52.88
CA ASP A 59 -33.83 -6.26 -53.57
C ASP A 59 -32.85 -5.17 -53.11
N PHE A 60 -32.28 -5.36 -51.92
CA PHE A 60 -31.36 -4.44 -51.30
C PHE A 60 -29.94 -5.00 -51.34
N THR A 61 -29.09 -4.45 -52.22
CA THR A 61 -27.64 -4.56 -52.10
C THR A 61 -27.17 -3.60 -51.00
N LYS A 62 -27.22 -4.03 -49.73
CA LYS A 62 -26.71 -3.21 -48.62
C LYS A 62 -25.23 -3.53 -48.40
N ALA A 63 -24.36 -2.64 -48.86
CA ALA A 63 -22.99 -2.57 -48.38
C ALA A 63 -23.02 -2.06 -46.92
N LEU A 64 -22.96 -2.99 -45.96
CA LEU A 64 -22.79 -2.65 -44.54
C LEU A 64 -21.36 -2.14 -44.35
N LYS A 65 -21.18 -0.82 -44.43
CA LYS A 65 -19.95 -0.14 -44.02
C LYS A 65 -20.10 0.26 -42.55
N GLN A 66 -20.03 -0.70 -41.65
CA GLN A 66 -20.13 -0.42 -40.22
C GLN A 66 -18.71 -0.30 -39.64
N GLU A 67 -18.25 0.94 -39.49
CA GLU A 67 -17.01 1.23 -38.76
C GLU A 67 -17.30 1.22 -37.25
N VAL A 68 -17.05 0.10 -36.57
CA VAL A 68 -17.15 0.02 -35.10
C VAL A 68 -15.79 0.35 -34.50
N SER A 69 -15.70 1.50 -33.81
CA SER A 69 -14.46 1.96 -33.18
C SER A 69 -14.67 2.17 -31.68
N ASN A 70 -13.83 1.54 -30.85
CA ASN A 70 -13.91 1.64 -29.38
C ASN A 70 -13.30 2.93 -28.81
N ARG A 71 -12.91 3.87 -29.68
CA ARG A 71 -12.24 5.13 -29.29
C ARG A 71 -13.03 5.93 -28.24
N GLN A 72 -14.36 5.83 -28.26
CA GLN A 72 -15.23 6.54 -27.31
C GLN A 72 -15.27 5.91 -25.91
N CYS A 73 -14.94 4.63 -25.76
CA CYS A 73 -14.96 3.93 -24.47
C CYS A 73 -13.55 3.73 -23.90
N LEU A 74 -12.50 4.15 -24.60
CA LEU A 74 -11.13 4.07 -24.08
C LEU A 74 -10.98 5.07 -22.91
N PRO A 75 -10.56 4.61 -21.72
CA PRO A 75 -10.34 5.51 -20.60
C PRO A 75 -9.20 6.46 -20.95
N TYR A 76 -9.47 7.77 -20.94
CA TYR A 76 -8.44 8.79 -21.15
C TYR A 76 -7.56 8.86 -19.89
N PRO A 77 -6.29 8.42 -19.94
CA PRO A 77 -5.44 8.46 -18.77
C PRO A 77 -5.13 9.92 -18.44
N LYS A 78 -5.73 10.42 -17.34
CA LYS A 78 -5.47 11.76 -16.84
C LYS A 78 -4.22 11.72 -15.97
N TYR A 79 -3.06 11.93 -16.60
CA TYR A 79 -1.79 11.96 -15.88
C TYR A 79 -1.69 13.22 -15.02
N MET A 80 -1.29 13.05 -13.76
CA MET A 80 -0.71 14.14 -13.00
C MET A 80 0.66 14.45 -13.62
N SER A 81 0.97 15.73 -13.86
CA SER A 81 2.26 16.12 -14.43
C SER A 81 3.41 15.56 -13.58
N ALA A 82 4.47 15.05 -14.20
CA ALA A 82 5.63 14.46 -13.50
C ALA A 82 6.21 15.41 -12.43
N THR A 83 6.16 16.72 -12.68
CA THR A 83 6.53 17.78 -11.73
C THR A 83 5.72 17.74 -10.43
N ALA A 84 4.41 17.49 -10.50
CA ALA A 84 3.55 17.42 -9.34
C ALA A 84 3.83 16.16 -8.50
N TYR A 85 4.18 15.04 -9.15
CA TYR A 85 4.62 13.83 -8.46
C TYR A 85 5.92 14.06 -7.68
N ILE A 86 6.89 14.74 -8.30
CA ILE A 86 8.17 15.10 -7.68
C ILE A 86 7.94 16.05 -6.51
N GLN A 87 7.04 17.04 -6.66
CA GLN A 87 6.69 17.97 -5.57
C GLN A 87 6.10 17.22 -4.37
N ILE A 88 5.10 16.37 -4.59
CA ILE A 88 4.44 15.59 -3.52
C ILE A 88 5.46 14.68 -2.83
N PHE A 89 6.29 13.98 -3.60
CA PHE A 89 7.34 13.13 -3.05
C PHE A 89 8.35 13.93 -2.23
N GLY A 90 8.76 15.10 -2.73
CA GLY A 90 9.66 16.02 -2.03
C GLY A 90 9.07 16.52 -0.72
N PHE A 91 7.80 16.91 -0.69
CA PHE A 91 7.12 17.33 0.54
C PHE A 91 7.05 16.20 1.58
N ILE A 92 6.64 15.00 1.16
CA ILE A 92 6.56 13.83 2.05
C ILE A 92 7.94 13.49 2.60
N PHE A 93 8.98 13.49 1.76
CA PHE A 93 10.35 13.24 2.17
C PHE A 93 10.85 14.30 3.17
N CYS A 94 10.57 15.58 2.92
CA CYS A 94 10.95 16.68 3.81
C CYS A 94 10.30 16.53 5.21
N LEU A 95 9.01 16.19 5.27
CA LEU A 95 8.33 15.91 6.54
C LEU A 95 9.01 14.78 7.30
N TYR A 96 9.40 13.71 6.61
CA TYR A 96 10.15 12.62 7.25
C TYR A 96 11.52 13.07 7.76
N CYS A 97 12.29 13.83 6.97
CA CYS A 97 13.55 14.40 7.42
C CYS A 97 13.36 15.24 8.69
N MET A 98 12.31 16.07 8.75
CA MET A 98 11.98 16.86 9.94
C MET A 98 11.68 15.98 11.16
N GLU A 99 10.87 14.93 11.02
CA GLU A 99 10.60 13.98 12.11
C GLU A 99 11.88 13.31 12.63
N PHE A 100 12.77 12.88 11.72
CA PHE A 100 14.08 12.35 12.10
C PHE A 100 14.88 13.41 12.86
N CYS A 101 14.99 14.62 12.32
CA CYS A 101 15.69 15.74 12.97
C CYS A 101 15.13 16.01 14.36
N VAL A 102 13.82 16.02 14.56
CA VAL A 102 13.20 16.19 15.88
C VAL A 102 13.62 15.08 16.85
N GLY A 103 13.66 13.82 16.39
CA GLY A 103 14.18 12.70 17.17
C GLY A 103 15.63 12.88 17.60
N TYR A 104 16.50 13.34 16.69
CA TYR A 104 17.90 13.63 16.99
C TYR A 104 18.06 14.85 17.90
N ILE A 105 17.33 15.94 17.66
CA ILE A 105 17.35 17.16 18.49
C ILE A 105 16.89 16.83 19.91
N ARG A 106 15.91 15.94 20.10
CA ARG A 106 15.52 15.46 21.44
C ARG A 106 16.67 14.77 22.17
N ARG A 107 17.46 13.96 21.47
CA ARG A 107 18.68 13.33 22.05
C ARG A 107 19.76 14.38 22.33
N LEU A 108 19.99 15.28 21.39
CA LEU A 108 20.98 16.35 21.49
C LEU A 108 20.64 17.35 22.59
N ARG A 109 19.36 17.61 22.85
CA ARG A 109 18.89 18.50 23.92
C ARG A 109 19.46 18.08 25.27
N ARG A 110 19.53 16.77 25.54
CA ARG A 110 20.15 16.29 26.78
C ARG A 110 21.63 16.63 26.85
N ALA A 111 22.37 16.44 25.76
CA ALA A 111 23.78 16.80 25.69
C ALA A 111 24.01 18.31 25.85
N ILE A 112 23.17 19.13 25.20
CA ILE A 112 23.22 20.59 25.31
C ILE A 112 22.91 21.03 26.75
N CYS A 113 21.86 20.51 27.38
CA CYS A 113 21.53 20.84 28.76
C CYS A 113 22.62 20.37 29.74
N ALA A 114 23.23 19.20 29.52
CA ALA A 114 24.33 18.72 30.34
C ALA A 114 25.59 19.60 30.21
N PHE A 115 25.82 20.18 29.04
CA PHE A 115 26.91 21.12 28.79
C PHE A 115 26.69 22.45 29.52
N TYR A 116 25.50 23.03 29.44
CA TYR A 116 25.18 24.33 30.05
C TYR A 116 24.89 24.25 31.57
N TYR A 117 24.19 23.21 32.04
CA TYR A 117 23.72 23.07 33.42
C TYR A 117 24.37 21.88 34.13
N ARG A 118 25.70 21.91 34.23
CA ARG A 118 26.50 20.77 34.72
C ARG A 118 26.19 20.37 36.16
N GLU A 119 25.90 21.33 37.05
CA GLU A 119 25.55 21.02 38.45
C GLU A 119 24.22 20.29 38.58
N GLN A 120 23.21 20.71 37.85
CA GLN A 120 21.89 20.07 37.86
C GLN A 120 21.95 18.65 37.28
N GLU A 121 22.72 18.44 36.20
CA GLU A 121 22.85 17.10 35.61
C GLU A 121 23.64 16.15 36.53
N LYS A 122 24.65 16.64 37.27
CA LYS A 122 25.35 15.82 38.30
C LYS A 122 24.39 15.33 39.37
N ASN A 123 23.56 16.21 39.92
CA ASN A 123 22.56 15.85 40.95
C ASN A 123 21.54 14.84 40.40
N ARG A 124 21.09 15.04 39.16
CA ARG A 124 20.17 14.13 38.49
C ARG A 124 20.78 12.75 38.25
N ILE A 125 22.05 12.68 37.83
CA ILE A 125 22.76 11.41 37.64
C ILE A 125 22.97 10.70 38.98
N ALA A 126 23.37 11.42 40.04
CA ALA A 126 23.54 10.84 41.37
C ALA A 126 22.22 10.27 41.91
N PHE A 127 21.11 10.99 41.73
CA PHE A 127 19.77 10.50 42.06
C PHE A 127 19.41 9.24 41.27
N LEU A 128 19.60 9.26 39.94
CA LEU A 128 19.28 8.12 39.08
C LEU A 128 20.13 6.90 39.43
N TYR A 129 21.41 7.09 39.74
CA TYR A 129 22.29 6.02 40.18
C TYR A 129 21.79 5.38 41.48
N LYS A 130 21.47 6.20 42.49
CA LYS A 130 20.92 5.70 43.76
C LYS A 130 19.60 4.94 43.54
N LYS A 131 18.72 5.46 42.68
CA LYS A 131 17.46 4.81 42.33
C LYS A 131 17.66 3.45 41.66
N ILE A 132 18.56 3.36 40.67
CA ILE A 132 18.86 2.10 39.99
C ILE A 132 19.48 1.08 40.96
N LEU A 133 20.33 1.53 41.87
CA LEU A 133 20.95 0.67 42.88
C LEU A 133 19.88 0.09 43.82
N ASP A 134 18.99 0.92 44.33
CA ASP A 134 17.87 0.52 45.18
C ASP A 134 16.91 -0.45 44.45
N GLU A 135 16.55 -0.17 43.20
CA GLU A 135 15.73 -1.08 42.38
C GLU A 135 16.40 -2.46 42.20
N ARG A 136 17.73 -2.50 42.04
CA ARG A 136 18.49 -3.76 41.92
C ARG A 136 18.53 -4.53 43.23
N GLU A 137 18.75 -3.85 44.35
CA GLU A 137 18.74 -4.45 45.68
C GLU A 137 17.37 -5.06 45.99
N GLN A 138 16.29 -4.33 45.69
CA GLN A 138 14.93 -4.82 45.84
C GLN A 138 14.64 -6.04 44.94
N LEU A 139 15.11 -6.03 43.69
CA LEU A 139 15.00 -7.18 42.79
C LEU A 139 15.73 -8.41 43.33
N ILE A 140 16.95 -8.24 43.83
CA ILE A 140 17.74 -9.32 44.43
C ILE A 140 17.03 -9.87 45.67
N HIS A 141 16.54 -9.00 46.56
CA HIS A 141 15.78 -9.43 47.73
C HIS A 141 14.51 -10.20 47.37
N ARG A 142 13.76 -9.75 46.36
CA ARG A 142 12.59 -10.49 45.85
C ARG A 142 12.98 -11.86 45.33
N ASN A 143 14.02 -11.94 44.49
CA ASN A 143 14.49 -13.21 43.93
C ASN A 143 14.97 -14.18 45.02
N ILE A 144 15.71 -13.70 46.03
CA ILE A 144 16.16 -14.52 47.17
C ILE A 144 14.95 -15.02 47.97
N LYS A 145 13.96 -14.17 48.22
CA LYS A 145 12.75 -14.55 48.94
C LYS A 145 11.96 -15.62 48.18
N GLU A 146 11.77 -15.44 46.88
CA GLU A 146 11.11 -16.44 46.02
C GLU A 146 11.87 -17.76 45.99
N LEU A 147 13.21 -17.74 45.95
CA LEU A 147 14.04 -18.94 46.02
C LEU A 147 13.91 -19.64 47.38
N ALA A 148 13.87 -18.89 48.48
CA ALA A 148 13.68 -19.44 49.82
C ALA A 148 12.30 -20.10 49.98
N GLU A 149 11.23 -19.47 49.46
CA GLU A 149 9.88 -20.05 49.45
C GLU A 149 9.82 -21.33 48.59
N ARG A 150 10.45 -21.33 47.39
CA ARG A 150 10.55 -22.53 46.54
C ARG A 150 11.34 -23.66 47.19
N ALA A 151 12.45 -23.34 47.85
CA ALA A 151 13.27 -24.32 48.56
C ALA A 151 12.54 -24.90 49.78
N GLY A 152 11.76 -24.08 50.50
CA GLY A 152 10.87 -24.54 51.58
C GLY A 152 9.81 -25.52 51.08
N ASN A 153 9.16 -25.20 49.95
CA ASN A 153 8.17 -26.08 49.32
C ASN A 153 8.80 -27.38 48.77
N ALA A 154 10.08 -27.35 48.38
CA ALA A 154 10.83 -28.51 47.90
C ALA A 154 11.54 -29.30 49.02
N GLY A 155 11.47 -28.86 50.28
CA GLY A 155 12.15 -29.51 51.41
C GLY A 155 13.68 -29.40 51.41
N LEU A 156 14.25 -28.45 50.64
CA LEU A 156 15.68 -28.35 50.33
C LEU A 156 16.41 -27.22 51.12
N SER A 157 15.97 -26.94 52.36
CA SER A 157 16.44 -25.78 53.13
C SER A 157 17.91 -25.86 53.60
N LEU A 158 18.49 -27.05 53.67
CA LEU A 158 19.91 -27.28 54.04
C LEU A 158 20.87 -26.94 52.88
N GLU A 159 20.53 -27.32 51.64
CA GLU A 159 21.34 -27.06 50.44
C GLU A 159 21.44 -25.56 50.10
N LEU A 160 20.37 -24.80 50.35
CA LEU A 160 20.36 -23.35 50.09
C LEU A 160 21.34 -22.58 51.01
N ARG A 161 21.55 -23.09 52.23
CA ARG A 161 22.43 -22.50 53.23
C ARG A 161 23.91 -22.75 52.88
N GLU A 162 24.23 -23.92 52.34
CA GLU A 162 25.55 -24.26 51.80
C GLU A 162 25.89 -23.40 50.56
N MET A 163 24.95 -23.20 49.63
CA MET A 163 25.16 -22.36 48.45
C MET A 163 25.43 -20.87 48.78
N PHE A 164 24.77 -20.33 49.81
CA PHE A 164 25.02 -18.95 50.25
C PHE A 164 26.41 -18.77 50.90
N ILE A 165 26.93 -19.78 51.58
CA ILE A 165 28.25 -19.75 52.21
C ILE A 165 29.37 -19.84 51.16
N LEU A 166 29.15 -20.55 50.05
CA LEU A 166 30.13 -20.66 48.96
C LEU A 166 30.16 -19.46 48.00
N ALA A 167 29.15 -18.60 48.04
CA ALA A 167 29.00 -17.45 47.13
C ALA A 167 29.54 -16.12 47.71
N GLN A 168 30.00 -16.11 48.97
CA GLN A 168 30.53 -14.94 49.67
C GLN A 168 32.05 -15.06 49.86
#